data_AF-A0A944SAQ3-F1
#
_entry.id   AF-A0A944SAQ3-F1
#
_cell.length_a   1.000
_cell.length_b   1.000
_cell.length_c   1.000
_cell.angle_alpha   90.00
_cell.angle_beta   90.00
_cell.angle_gamma   90.00
#
_symmetry.space_group_name_H-M   'P 1'
#
loop_
_entity.id
_entity.type
_entity.pdbx_description
1 polymer ?
#
loop_
_entity_poly.entity_id
_entity_poly.type
_entity_poly.pdbx_seq_one_letter_code
_entity_poly.pdbx_strand_id
1 'polypeptide(L)'
;MSDKGERLLKIQACPMSASVHWDPKDDSKSDIKEWYEIYNKLPYQVKIGLIDEETEQRIIEIAKKYKIYKIGELGEISRIIRDSFVTNTFSAGIVQKRIIQKLKANEAQAKELFIELIQLRGEIASVDEDEMELKTEKLPIITALKKFPKLNEQQLSERKIKIQGDDKFRKSTIKNWLDDYTLQKGAQSHNNLERSDYVFNSENVNRLSFHEKRALSLILESYDEDTDLNININKKEVLFNALDDESMEVLREGLQKKENPTENKEVLKSGILGDFPVSGIEGVKIEKKVKKENIVKKDDIEERGQSKHIVNLKDI
;
A
#
# COMPACT_ATOMS: atom_id res chain seq x y z
N MET A 1 -8.51 29.34 -11.32
CA MET A 1 -9.26 28.55 -10.32
C MET A 1 -8.68 28.87 -8.95
N SER A 2 -9.46 28.81 -7.86
CA SER A 2 -8.86 28.93 -6.53
C SER A 2 -7.99 27.70 -6.26
N ASP A 3 -6.90 27.87 -5.52
CA ASP A 3 -5.99 26.79 -5.10
C ASP A 3 -6.74 25.58 -4.49
N LYS A 4 -7.84 25.84 -3.78
CA LYS A 4 -8.73 24.81 -3.24
C LYS A 4 -9.44 23.96 -4.30
N GLY A 5 -9.84 24.55 -5.42
CA GLY A 5 -10.54 23.84 -6.49
C GLY A 5 -9.62 22.89 -7.26
N GLU A 6 -8.38 23.33 -7.51
CA GLU A 6 -7.37 22.52 -8.16
C GLU A 6 -6.95 21.32 -7.30
N ARG A 7 -6.77 21.54 -5.99
CA ARG A 7 -6.51 20.46 -5.04
C ARG A 7 -7.63 19.41 -5.00
N LEU A 8 -8.90 19.83 -5.03
CA LEU A 8 -10.03 18.90 -5.04
C LEU A 8 -10.11 18.08 -6.33
N LEU A 9 -9.75 18.66 -7.47
CA LEU A 9 -9.67 17.94 -8.75
C LEU A 9 -8.59 16.85 -8.69
N LYS A 10 -7.40 17.16 -8.19
CA LYS A 10 -6.32 16.17 -8.00
C LYS A 10 -6.75 15.01 -7.11
N ILE A 11 -7.36 15.32 -5.96
CA ILE A 11 -7.88 14.30 -5.04
C ILE A 11 -8.90 13.39 -5.73
N GLN A 12 -9.81 13.94 -6.53
CA GLN A 12 -10.79 13.12 -7.25
C GLN A 12 -10.22 12.37 -8.46
N ALA A 13 -9.10 12.82 -9.03
CA ALA A 13 -8.43 12.12 -10.11
C ALA A 13 -7.64 10.90 -9.60
N CYS A 14 -7.09 10.94 -8.39
CA CYS A 14 -6.40 9.80 -7.78
C CYS A 14 -7.38 8.68 -7.37
N PRO A 15 -7.34 7.46 -7.96
CA PRO A 15 -8.24 6.36 -7.62
C PRO A 15 -8.30 5.98 -6.13
N MET A 16 -7.17 6.07 -5.44
CA MET A 16 -7.10 5.79 -4.01
C MET A 16 -7.75 6.87 -3.15
N SER A 17 -7.59 8.15 -3.52
CA SER A 17 -8.06 9.30 -2.74
C SER A 17 -9.44 9.82 -3.17
N ALA A 18 -9.96 9.34 -4.31
CA ALA A 18 -11.26 9.71 -4.82
C ALA A 18 -12.35 9.36 -3.81
N SER A 19 -13.37 10.21 -3.76
CA SER A 19 -14.48 10.05 -2.82
C SER A 19 -15.19 8.71 -3.03
N VAL A 20 -15.67 8.12 -1.94
CA VAL A 20 -16.44 6.86 -2.00
C VAL A 20 -17.78 7.13 -2.68
N HIS A 21 -18.42 8.24 -2.32
CA HIS A 21 -19.69 8.69 -2.90
C HIS A 21 -19.49 9.68 -4.04
N TRP A 22 -20.59 10.08 -4.68
CA TRP A 22 -20.55 11.00 -5.82
C TRP A 22 -20.14 12.43 -5.42
N ASP A 23 -20.66 12.94 -4.29
CA ASP A 23 -20.23 14.19 -3.68
C ASP A 23 -19.26 13.86 -2.53
N PRO A 24 -18.03 14.39 -2.53
CA PRO A 24 -17.07 14.17 -1.44
C PRO A 24 -17.58 14.58 -0.05
N LYS A 25 -18.62 15.42 0.02
CA LYS A 25 -19.25 15.81 1.30
C LYS A 25 -20.08 14.70 1.92
N ASP A 26 -20.49 13.72 1.14
CA ASP A 26 -21.31 12.60 1.61
C ASP A 26 -20.45 11.49 2.24
N ASP A 27 -19.12 11.55 2.08
CA ASP A 27 -18.19 10.57 2.66
C ASP A 27 -18.17 10.65 4.19
N SER A 28 -18.68 9.61 4.82
CA SER A 28 -18.52 9.44 6.26
C SER A 28 -17.12 8.91 6.59
N LYS A 29 -16.66 9.13 7.84
CA LYS A 29 -15.42 8.51 8.33
C LYS A 29 -15.45 6.98 8.24
N SER A 30 -16.64 6.38 8.34
CA SER A 30 -16.82 4.94 8.22
C SER A 30 -16.58 4.46 6.79
N ASP A 31 -17.14 5.16 5.81
CA ASP A 31 -16.98 4.82 4.38
C ASP A 31 -15.51 4.88 3.96
N ILE A 32 -14.82 5.95 4.38
CA ILE A 32 -13.40 6.12 4.13
C ILE A 32 -12.63 4.94 4.76
N LYS A 33 -12.89 4.63 6.02
CA LYS A 33 -12.20 3.54 6.72
C LYS A 33 -12.42 2.19 6.03
N GLU A 34 -13.65 1.87 5.66
CA GLU A 34 -13.98 0.63 4.94
C GLU A 34 -13.24 0.55 3.60
N TRP A 35 -13.19 1.65 2.84
CA TRP A 35 -12.41 1.73 1.62
C TRP A 35 -10.92 1.45 1.86
N TYR A 36 -10.30 2.07 2.87
CA TYR A 36 -8.89 1.82 3.20
C TYR A 36 -8.64 0.35 3.59
N GLU A 37 -9.56 -0.30 4.29
CA GLU A 37 -9.45 -1.73 4.64
C GLU A 37 -9.49 -2.63 3.41
N ILE A 38 -10.33 -2.29 2.41
CA ILE A 38 -10.37 -2.99 1.13
C ILE A 38 -9.08 -2.74 0.34
N TYR A 39 -8.68 -1.47 0.21
CA TYR A 39 -7.48 -1.06 -0.49
C TYR A 39 -6.23 -1.79 0.03
N ASN A 40 -6.08 -1.89 1.36
CA ASN A 40 -4.92 -2.55 1.97
C ASN A 40 -4.79 -4.04 1.62
N LYS A 41 -5.89 -4.70 1.23
CA LYS A 41 -5.93 -6.10 0.80
C LYS A 41 -5.58 -6.29 -0.69
N LEU A 42 -5.52 -5.21 -1.48
CA LEU A 42 -5.14 -5.28 -2.88
C LEU A 42 -3.67 -5.69 -3.04
N PRO A 43 -3.30 -6.34 -4.17
CA PRO A 43 -1.91 -6.55 -4.53
C PRO A 43 -1.13 -5.24 -4.45
N TYR A 44 0.12 -5.33 -4.00
CA TYR A 44 0.89 -4.13 -3.70
C TYR A 44 1.22 -3.30 -4.96
N GLN A 45 1.45 -3.94 -6.10
CA GLN A 45 1.63 -3.28 -7.40
C GLN A 45 0.40 -2.42 -7.75
N VAL A 46 -0.79 -2.99 -7.58
CA VAL A 46 -2.07 -2.29 -7.80
C VAL A 46 -2.21 -1.11 -6.83
N LYS A 47 -1.83 -1.28 -5.56
CA LYS A 47 -1.85 -0.19 -4.58
C LYS A 47 -1.01 0.99 -5.06
N ILE A 48 0.22 0.74 -5.52
CA ILE A 48 1.10 1.77 -6.08
C ILE A 48 0.45 2.45 -7.27
N GLY A 49 0.02 1.69 -8.28
CA GLY A 49 -0.58 2.29 -9.47
C GLY A 49 -1.83 3.13 -9.14
N LEU A 50 -2.63 2.76 -8.13
CA LEU A 50 -3.79 3.55 -7.70
C LEU A 50 -3.45 4.86 -6.96
N ILE A 51 -2.22 5.03 -6.46
CA ILE A 51 -1.73 6.28 -5.83
C ILE A 51 -0.75 7.05 -6.73
N ASP A 52 -0.38 6.48 -7.86
CA ASP A 52 0.68 7.01 -8.71
C ASP A 52 0.26 8.32 -9.42
N GLU A 53 1.21 9.26 -9.53
CA GLU A 53 0.96 10.58 -10.11
C GLU A 53 0.71 10.50 -11.62
N GLU A 54 1.33 9.55 -12.33
CA GLU A 54 1.07 9.32 -13.75
C GLU A 54 -0.35 8.80 -13.97
N THR A 55 -0.84 7.91 -13.11
CA THR A 55 -2.23 7.46 -13.12
C THR A 55 -3.21 8.62 -12.88
N GLU A 56 -2.94 9.50 -11.91
CA GLU A 56 -3.73 10.71 -11.67
C GLU A 56 -3.78 11.59 -12.93
N GLN A 57 -2.61 11.87 -13.52
CA GLN A 57 -2.48 12.69 -14.71
C GLN A 57 -3.22 12.08 -15.91
N ARG A 58 -3.15 10.76 -16.07
CA ARG A 58 -3.83 10.04 -17.15
C ARG A 58 -5.35 10.14 -17.02
N ILE A 59 -5.88 10.05 -15.81
CA ILE A 59 -7.32 10.26 -15.55
C ILE A 59 -7.75 11.69 -15.89
N ILE A 60 -6.92 12.68 -15.56
CA ILE A 60 -7.18 14.09 -15.93
C ILE A 60 -7.19 14.27 -17.46
N GLU A 61 -6.28 13.61 -18.18
CA GLU A 61 -6.22 13.65 -19.65
C GLU A 61 -7.45 13.00 -20.29
N ILE A 62 -7.86 11.83 -19.81
CA ILE A 62 -9.10 11.17 -20.22
C ILE A 62 -10.29 12.09 -19.96
N ALA A 63 -10.42 12.66 -18.76
CA ALA A 63 -11.51 13.57 -18.44
C ALA A 63 -11.55 14.80 -19.37
N LYS A 64 -10.40 15.41 -19.66
CA LYS A 64 -10.29 16.53 -20.62
C LYS A 64 -10.74 16.13 -22.02
N LYS A 65 -10.31 14.95 -22.52
CA LYS A 65 -10.68 14.42 -23.84
C LYS A 65 -12.20 14.28 -23.99
N TYR A 66 -12.88 13.81 -22.94
CA TYR A 66 -14.34 13.62 -22.93
C TYR A 66 -15.14 14.81 -22.37
N LYS A 67 -14.50 15.97 -22.15
CA LYS A 67 -15.12 17.19 -21.62
C LYS A 67 -15.78 17.01 -20.25
N ILE A 68 -15.19 16.16 -19.42
CA ILE A 68 -15.61 15.89 -18.05
C ILE A 68 -14.86 16.87 -17.13
N TYR A 69 -15.60 17.80 -16.54
CA TYR A 69 -15.01 18.87 -15.71
C TYR A 69 -15.60 18.95 -14.31
N LYS A 70 -16.72 18.26 -14.03
CA LYS A 70 -17.32 18.29 -12.70
C LYS A 70 -16.58 17.31 -11.79
N ILE A 71 -16.37 17.74 -10.55
CA ILE A 71 -15.66 16.98 -9.51
C ILE A 71 -16.25 15.57 -9.33
N GLY A 72 -17.58 15.44 -9.25
CA GLY A 72 -18.23 14.12 -9.09
C GLY A 72 -18.09 13.21 -10.32
N GLU A 73 -18.09 13.80 -11.53
CA GLU A 73 -17.90 13.07 -12.78
C GLU A 73 -16.44 12.60 -12.93
N LEU A 74 -15.46 13.43 -12.54
CA LEU A 74 -14.05 13.05 -12.49
C LEU A 74 -13.82 11.93 -11.48
N GLY A 75 -14.35 12.07 -10.27
CA GLY A 75 -14.28 11.04 -9.23
C GLY A 75 -14.90 9.72 -9.68
N GLU A 76 -15.89 9.76 -10.57
CA GLU A 76 -16.51 8.54 -11.10
C GLU A 76 -15.58 7.74 -12.02
N ILE A 77 -14.73 8.41 -12.81
CA ILE A 77 -13.70 7.73 -13.59
C ILE A 77 -12.76 6.97 -12.64
N SER A 78 -12.28 7.65 -11.62
CA SER A 78 -11.37 7.10 -10.61
C SER A 78 -12.02 5.95 -9.82
N ARG A 79 -13.31 6.07 -9.47
CA ARG A 79 -14.08 4.97 -8.87
C ARG A 79 -14.24 3.79 -9.81
N ILE A 80 -14.50 3.99 -11.10
CA ILE A 80 -14.60 2.89 -12.07
C ILE A 80 -13.27 2.12 -12.16
N ILE A 81 -12.14 2.84 -12.24
CA ILE A 81 -10.80 2.24 -12.25
C ILE A 81 -10.53 1.48 -10.94
N ARG A 82 -10.78 2.11 -9.79
CA ARG A 82 -10.64 1.50 -8.47
C ARG A 82 -11.48 0.22 -8.34
N ASP A 83 -12.77 0.30 -8.68
CA ASP A 83 -13.71 -0.80 -8.57
C ASP A 83 -13.35 -1.97 -9.50
N SER A 84 -12.53 -1.73 -10.54
CA SER A 84 -12.02 -2.75 -11.46
C SER A 84 -11.02 -3.74 -10.84
N PHE A 85 -10.44 -3.37 -9.69
CA PHE A 85 -9.50 -4.19 -8.92
C PHE A 85 -10.14 -4.76 -7.65
N VAL A 86 -11.21 -4.13 -7.18
CA VAL A 86 -11.91 -4.49 -5.94
C VAL A 86 -13.05 -5.46 -6.21
N THR A 87 -13.77 -5.25 -7.31
CA THR A 87 -14.97 -5.99 -7.65
C THR A 87 -14.75 -6.81 -8.91
N ASN A 88 -15.31 -8.02 -8.97
CA ASN A 88 -15.35 -8.82 -10.19
C ASN A 88 -16.38 -8.30 -11.21
N THR A 89 -16.76 -7.01 -11.15
CA THR A 89 -17.86 -6.44 -11.94
C THR A 89 -17.41 -5.57 -13.11
N PHE A 90 -16.12 -5.57 -13.43
CA PHE A 90 -15.54 -4.82 -14.56
C PHE A 90 -15.83 -5.45 -15.93
N SER A 91 -17.11 -5.57 -16.25
CA SER A 91 -17.58 -6.00 -17.57
C SER A 91 -18.02 -4.81 -18.40
N ALA A 92 -17.88 -4.92 -19.73
CA ALA A 92 -18.22 -3.86 -20.67
C ALA A 92 -19.65 -3.33 -20.48
N GLY A 93 -20.63 -4.23 -20.33
CA GLY A 93 -22.04 -3.84 -20.16
C GLY A 93 -22.31 -3.04 -18.88
N ILE A 94 -21.70 -3.44 -17.75
CA ILE A 94 -21.88 -2.74 -16.47
C ILE A 94 -21.20 -1.37 -16.51
N VAL A 95 -19.95 -1.32 -16.96
CA VAL A 95 -19.16 -0.07 -16.97
C VAL A 95 -19.72 0.92 -17.98
N GLN A 96 -20.07 0.50 -19.20
CA GLN A 96 -20.66 1.39 -20.20
C GLN A 96 -22.01 1.94 -19.74
N LYS A 97 -22.87 1.11 -19.12
CA LYS A 97 -24.12 1.57 -18.54
C LYS A 97 -23.89 2.63 -17.45
N ARG A 98 -22.89 2.40 -16.58
CA ARG A 98 -22.49 3.35 -15.54
C ARG A 98 -22.00 4.67 -16.13
N ILE A 99 -21.15 4.62 -17.16
CA ILE A 99 -20.67 5.80 -17.90
C ILE A 99 -21.84 6.60 -18.50
N ILE A 100 -22.76 5.95 -19.21
CA ILE A 100 -23.93 6.62 -19.80
C ILE A 100 -24.78 7.30 -18.72
N GLN A 101 -25.05 6.59 -17.62
CA GLN A 101 -25.94 7.08 -16.57
C GLN A 101 -25.32 8.22 -15.74
N LYS A 102 -24.06 8.07 -15.35
CA LYS A 102 -23.40 8.97 -14.39
C LYS A 102 -22.65 10.11 -15.09
N LEU A 103 -22.02 9.83 -16.22
CA LEU A 103 -21.25 10.82 -16.99
C LEU A 103 -22.07 11.45 -18.13
N LYS A 104 -23.33 11.03 -18.31
CA LYS A 104 -24.24 11.53 -19.36
C LYS A 104 -23.66 11.41 -20.78
N ALA A 105 -22.80 10.41 -20.98
CA ALA A 105 -22.21 10.11 -22.29
C ALA A 105 -23.22 9.38 -23.18
N ASN A 106 -23.07 9.52 -24.50
CA ASN A 106 -23.80 8.65 -25.43
C ASN A 106 -23.14 7.26 -25.54
N GLU A 107 -23.78 6.31 -26.22
CA GLU A 107 -23.28 4.94 -26.34
C GLU A 107 -21.90 4.84 -27.01
N ALA A 108 -21.64 5.65 -28.03
CA ALA A 108 -20.36 5.64 -28.74
C ALA A 108 -19.23 6.14 -27.82
N GLN A 109 -19.44 7.28 -27.16
CA GLN A 109 -18.51 7.83 -26.16
C GLN A 109 -18.27 6.87 -25.01
N ALA A 110 -19.31 6.16 -24.55
CA ALA A 110 -19.18 5.19 -23.47
C ALA A 110 -18.31 3.99 -23.85
N LYS A 111 -18.41 3.52 -25.10
CA LYS A 111 -17.55 2.45 -25.62
C LYS A 111 -16.10 2.91 -25.74
N GLU A 112 -15.87 4.10 -26.30
CA GLU A 112 -14.51 4.64 -26.43
C GLU A 112 -13.86 4.88 -25.07
N LEU A 113 -14.58 5.51 -24.13
CA LEU A 113 -14.09 5.74 -22.77
C LEU A 113 -13.80 4.40 -22.08
N PHE A 114 -14.64 3.39 -22.24
CA PHE A 114 -14.38 2.07 -21.66
C PHE A 114 -13.07 1.43 -22.15
N ILE A 115 -12.70 1.62 -23.43
CA ILE A 115 -11.44 1.11 -23.98
C ILE A 115 -10.24 1.81 -23.30
N GLU A 116 -10.29 3.13 -23.13
CA GLU A 116 -9.26 3.90 -22.43
C GLU A 116 -9.10 3.44 -20.98
N LEU A 117 -10.22 3.15 -20.29
CA LEU A 117 -10.18 2.65 -18.91
C LEU A 117 -9.63 1.23 -18.81
N ILE A 118 -9.80 0.38 -19.84
CA ILE A 118 -9.14 -0.93 -19.90
C ILE A 118 -7.62 -0.75 -20.03
N GLN A 119 -7.17 0.16 -20.90
CA GLN A 119 -5.76 0.43 -21.11
C GLN A 119 -5.11 0.93 -19.81
N LEU A 120 -5.71 1.94 -19.18
CA LEU A 120 -5.24 2.45 -17.89
C LEU A 120 -5.24 1.38 -16.78
N ARG A 121 -6.26 0.52 -16.75
CA ARG A 121 -6.27 -0.64 -15.83
C ARG A 121 -5.08 -1.58 -16.11
N GLY A 122 -4.76 -1.80 -17.38
CA GLY A 122 -3.59 -2.57 -17.79
C GLY A 122 -2.30 -1.95 -17.29
N GLU A 123 -2.12 -0.65 -17.50
CA GLU A 123 -0.97 0.14 -17.03
C GLU A 123 -0.80 0.05 -15.50
N ILE A 124 -1.88 0.23 -14.73
CA ILE A 124 -1.87 0.09 -13.26
C ILE A 124 -1.50 -1.34 -12.82
N ALA A 125 -2.00 -2.36 -13.53
CA ALA A 125 -1.72 -3.76 -13.23
C ALA A 125 -0.30 -4.18 -13.66
N SER A 126 0.27 -3.48 -14.63
CA SER A 126 1.61 -3.68 -15.17
C SER A 126 2.61 -2.66 -14.64
N VAL A 127 2.31 -1.93 -13.57
CA VAL A 127 3.34 -1.19 -12.82
C VAL A 127 4.35 -2.25 -12.39
N ASP A 128 5.44 -2.32 -13.15
CA ASP A 128 6.26 -3.52 -13.30
C ASP A 128 6.70 -4.01 -11.92
N GLU A 129 6.62 -5.33 -11.74
CA GLU A 129 7.38 -6.00 -10.67
C GLU A 129 8.87 -5.69 -10.78
N ASP A 130 9.40 -5.26 -11.92
CA ASP A 130 10.81 -4.88 -12.10
C ASP A 130 11.22 -3.59 -11.35
N GLU A 131 10.30 -2.67 -11.02
CA GLU A 131 10.60 -1.59 -10.07
C GLU A 131 10.61 -2.08 -8.61
N MET A 132 10.22 -3.34 -8.39
CA MET A 132 9.51 -3.73 -7.17
C MET A 132 9.85 -5.12 -6.61
N GLU A 133 10.56 -5.99 -7.34
CA GLU A 133 11.53 -6.87 -6.72
C GLU A 133 12.54 -5.93 -6.11
N LEU A 134 12.36 -5.63 -4.82
CA LEU A 134 13.44 -5.21 -3.95
C LEU A 134 14.47 -6.34 -4.00
N LYS A 135 15.27 -6.39 -5.07
CA LYS A 135 16.46 -7.20 -5.16
C LYS A 135 17.37 -6.59 -4.13
N THR A 136 17.28 -7.16 -2.93
CA THR A 136 18.11 -6.78 -1.81
C THR A 136 19.30 -7.69 -1.80
N GLU A 137 20.48 -7.11 -1.68
CA GLU A 137 21.69 -7.84 -1.36
C GLU A 137 22.14 -7.42 0.02
N LYS A 138 22.52 -8.39 0.85
CA LYS A 138 23.15 -8.16 2.15
C LYS A 138 24.65 -8.03 1.93
N LEU A 139 25.19 -6.83 2.16
CA LEU A 139 26.60 -6.53 1.98
C LEU A 139 27.09 -5.57 3.07
N PRO A 140 28.35 -5.69 3.52
CA PRO A 140 28.97 -4.66 4.34
C PRO A 140 29.15 -3.36 3.56
N ILE A 141 29.09 -2.21 4.23
CA ILE A 141 29.03 -0.90 3.58
C ILE A 141 30.24 -0.63 2.69
N ILE A 142 31.44 -1.08 3.08
CA ILE A 142 32.65 -0.91 2.26
C ILE A 142 32.53 -1.69 0.94
N THR A 143 32.04 -2.92 1.01
CA THR A 143 31.80 -3.77 -0.18
C THR A 143 30.68 -3.19 -1.04
N ALA A 144 29.60 -2.72 -0.41
CA ALA A 144 28.48 -2.07 -1.08
C ALA A 144 28.92 -0.78 -1.81
N LEU A 145 29.72 0.09 -1.17
CA LEU A 145 30.22 1.33 -1.79
C LEU A 145 31.15 1.07 -2.98
N LYS A 146 31.92 -0.03 -2.96
CA LYS A 146 32.73 -0.47 -4.11
C LYS A 146 31.85 -0.99 -5.25
N LYS A 147 30.85 -1.82 -4.93
CA LYS A 147 29.95 -2.45 -5.91
C LYS A 147 28.96 -1.44 -6.52
N PHE A 148 28.48 -0.49 -5.72
CA PHE A 148 27.49 0.50 -6.07
C PHE A 148 27.96 1.92 -5.69
N PRO A 149 28.84 2.55 -6.50
CA PRO A 149 29.43 3.86 -6.16
C PRO A 149 28.43 4.98 -5.88
N LYS A 150 27.21 4.91 -6.45
CA LYS A 150 26.12 5.87 -6.18
C LYS A 150 25.69 5.92 -4.72
N LEU A 151 25.92 4.86 -3.93
CA LEU A 151 25.64 4.86 -2.48
C LEU A 151 26.39 5.98 -1.75
N ASN A 152 27.57 6.40 -2.24
CA ASN A 152 28.30 7.53 -1.67
C ASN A 152 27.48 8.84 -1.65
N GLU A 153 26.52 8.97 -2.55
CA GLU A 153 25.69 10.15 -2.76
C GLU A 153 24.34 10.07 -2.02
N GLN A 154 23.97 8.90 -1.47
CA GLN A 154 22.74 8.73 -0.71
C GLN A 154 22.75 9.65 0.51
N GLN A 155 21.75 10.52 0.62
CA GLN A 155 21.61 11.46 1.72
C GLN A 155 20.98 10.78 2.93
N LEU A 156 21.58 10.96 4.10
CA LEU A 156 21.04 10.46 5.38
C LEU A 156 20.13 11.48 6.09
N SER A 157 20.18 12.74 5.65
CA SER A 157 19.40 13.85 6.24
C SER A 157 19.22 14.95 5.21
N GLU A 158 18.24 15.84 5.38
CA GLU A 158 18.15 17.08 4.60
C GLU A 158 19.18 18.13 5.03
N ARG A 159 19.66 18.05 6.27
CA ARG A 159 20.55 19.04 6.88
C ARG A 159 21.98 18.82 6.42
N LYS A 160 22.67 19.91 6.07
CA LYS A 160 24.10 19.87 5.71
C LYS A 160 24.98 19.65 6.93
N ILE A 161 26.13 19.00 6.74
CA ILE A 161 27.13 18.75 7.79
C ILE A 161 28.32 19.69 7.65
N LYS A 162 28.98 19.99 8.77
CA LYS A 162 30.20 20.80 8.82
C LYS A 162 31.39 19.89 9.08
N ILE A 163 32.20 19.65 8.06
CA ILE A 163 33.41 18.84 8.21
C ILE A 163 34.52 19.70 8.84
N GLN A 164 35.27 19.15 9.78
CA GLN A 164 36.38 19.85 10.40
C GLN A 164 37.42 20.28 9.36
N GLY A 165 37.81 21.56 9.39
CA GLY A 165 38.78 22.13 8.44
C GLY A 165 38.17 22.68 7.16
N ASP A 166 36.88 22.46 6.91
CA ASP A 166 36.17 23.10 5.79
C ASP A 166 35.48 24.40 6.21
N ASP A 167 35.56 25.40 5.33
CA ASP A 167 34.83 26.67 5.49
C ASP A 167 33.35 26.56 5.08
N LYS A 168 32.95 25.46 4.43
CA LYS A 168 31.61 25.30 3.84
C LYS A 168 30.91 24.05 4.34
N PHE A 169 29.60 24.17 4.54
CA PHE A 169 28.73 23.03 4.83
C PHE A 169 28.58 22.12 3.60
N ARG A 170 28.74 20.80 3.80
CA ARG A 170 28.59 19.77 2.76
C ARG A 170 27.25 19.04 2.87
N LYS A 171 26.82 18.41 1.77
CA LYS A 171 25.65 17.52 1.79
C LYS A 171 25.89 16.35 2.75
N SER A 172 24.87 15.95 3.48
CA SER A 172 24.79 14.81 4.43
C SER A 172 24.79 13.43 3.75
N THR A 173 25.66 13.21 2.77
CA THR A 173 25.75 11.93 2.08
C THR A 173 26.52 10.90 2.91
N ILE A 174 26.31 9.60 2.64
CA ILE A 174 27.06 8.51 3.30
C ILE A 174 28.56 8.79 3.29
N LYS A 175 29.11 9.19 2.13
CA LYS A 175 30.54 9.52 2.00
C LYS A 175 30.97 10.61 2.97
N ASN A 176 30.25 11.73 3.01
CA ASN A 176 30.65 12.87 3.85
C ASN A 176 30.50 12.56 5.35
N TRP A 177 29.55 11.68 5.72
CA TRP A 177 29.43 11.20 7.10
C TRP A 177 30.58 10.29 7.53
N LEU A 178 31.05 9.40 6.64
CA LEU A 178 32.23 8.57 6.89
C LEU A 178 33.50 9.42 6.95
N ASP A 179 33.62 10.43 6.07
CA ASP A 179 34.73 11.39 6.10
C ASP A 179 34.75 12.17 7.44
N ASP A 180 33.59 12.67 7.91
CA ASP A 180 33.49 13.38 9.20
C ASP A 180 33.83 12.47 10.39
N TYR A 181 33.32 11.23 10.37
CA TYR A 181 33.59 10.23 11.40
C TYR A 181 35.08 9.90 11.51
N THR A 182 35.72 9.61 10.37
CA THR A 182 37.15 9.26 10.32
C THR A 182 38.05 10.44 10.68
N LEU A 183 37.66 11.69 10.39
CA LEU A 183 38.39 12.87 10.83
C LEU A 183 38.31 13.08 12.34
N GLN A 184 37.16 12.82 12.95
CA GLN A 184 36.95 13.02 14.39
C GLN A 184 37.49 11.86 15.25
N LYS A 185 37.39 10.62 14.78
CA LYS A 185 37.75 9.40 15.54
C LYS A 185 39.03 8.72 15.04
N GLY A 186 39.55 9.08 13.88
CA GLY A 186 40.68 8.42 13.23
C GLY A 186 40.23 7.35 12.22
N ALA A 187 41.19 6.79 11.47
CA ALA A 187 40.92 5.83 10.39
C ALA A 187 40.91 4.35 10.83
N GLN A 188 41.14 4.08 12.12
CA GLN A 188 41.11 2.72 12.67
C GLN A 188 39.67 2.28 12.93
N SER A 189 39.41 0.97 13.01
CA SER A 189 38.11 0.45 13.44
C SER A 189 37.86 0.83 14.90
N HIS A 190 36.65 1.29 15.19
CA HIS A 190 36.25 1.75 16.51
C HIS A 190 35.31 0.76 17.20
N ASN A 191 35.36 0.72 18.52
CA ASN A 191 34.41 -0.09 19.29
C ASN A 191 33.04 0.62 19.44
N ASN A 192 32.03 -0.13 19.90
CA ASN A 192 30.68 0.39 20.08
C ASN A 192 30.61 1.63 20.98
N LEU A 193 31.45 1.75 22.01
CA LEU A 193 31.46 2.92 22.90
C LEU A 193 31.94 4.18 22.16
N GLU A 194 33.02 4.07 21.39
CA GLU A 194 33.58 5.17 20.59
C GLU A 194 32.62 5.63 19.48
N ARG A 195 31.99 4.66 18.80
CA ARG A 195 30.94 4.92 17.80
C ARG A 195 29.72 5.59 18.42
N SER A 196 29.25 5.09 19.56
CA SER A 196 28.13 5.67 20.29
C SER A 196 28.44 7.10 20.74
N ASP A 197 29.63 7.35 21.27
CA ASP A 197 30.06 8.69 21.64
C ASP A 197 29.98 9.67 20.46
N TYR A 198 30.42 9.28 19.26
CA TYR A 198 30.25 10.11 18.07
C TYR A 198 28.77 10.38 17.75
N VAL A 199 27.93 9.35 17.72
CA VAL A 199 26.50 9.46 17.37
C VAL A 199 25.72 10.31 18.39
N PHE A 200 26.16 10.38 19.65
CA PHE A 200 25.44 11.13 20.67
C PHE A 200 26.04 12.51 20.96
N ASN A 201 27.34 12.72 20.77
CA ASN A 201 28.03 13.92 21.24
C ASN A 201 28.61 14.80 20.12
N SER A 202 28.68 14.33 18.87
CA SER A 202 29.21 15.14 17.75
C SER A 202 28.31 16.32 17.39
N GLU A 203 28.90 17.47 17.06
CA GLU A 203 28.17 18.71 16.70
C GLU A 203 27.20 18.48 15.52
N ASN A 204 27.65 17.74 14.50
CA ASN A 204 26.84 17.44 13.32
C ASN A 204 25.65 16.54 13.69
N VAL A 205 25.87 15.54 14.55
CA VAL A 205 24.87 14.53 14.89
C VAL A 205 23.81 15.07 15.86
N ASN A 206 24.15 16.05 16.70
CA ASN A 206 23.20 16.69 17.61
C ASN A 206 21.98 17.31 16.90
N ARG A 207 22.08 17.57 15.60
CA ARG A 207 21.00 18.14 14.78
C ARG A 207 20.17 17.08 14.06
N LEU A 208 20.48 15.79 14.19
CA LEU A 208 19.73 14.70 13.57
C LEU A 208 18.54 14.27 14.42
N SER A 209 17.45 13.91 13.75
CA SER A 209 16.32 13.19 14.33
C SER A 209 16.71 11.76 14.73
N PHE A 210 15.87 11.12 15.54
CA PHE A 210 16.10 9.74 15.99
C PHE A 210 16.31 8.76 14.81
N HIS A 211 15.49 8.87 13.75
CA HIS A 211 15.59 7.99 12.59
C HIS A 211 16.89 8.19 11.81
N GLU A 212 17.32 9.43 11.63
CA GLU A 212 18.59 9.77 10.96
C GLU A 212 19.79 9.31 11.78
N LYS A 213 19.75 9.46 13.12
CA LYS A 213 20.79 8.92 14.02
C LYS A 213 20.89 7.40 13.91
N ARG A 214 19.75 6.71 13.89
CA ARG A 214 19.71 5.24 13.72
C ARG A 214 20.30 4.81 12.38
N ALA A 215 19.93 5.49 11.28
CA ALA A 215 20.51 5.20 9.97
C ALA A 215 22.03 5.38 9.97
N LEU A 216 22.52 6.48 10.54
CA LEU A 216 23.96 6.73 10.71
C LEU A 216 24.64 5.65 11.56
N SER A 217 24.04 5.26 12.70
CA SER A 217 24.57 4.17 13.54
C SER A 217 24.77 2.87 12.77
N LEU A 218 23.80 2.48 11.93
CA LEU A 218 23.90 1.27 11.11
C LEU A 218 25.03 1.37 10.07
N ILE A 219 25.17 2.53 9.43
CA ILE A 219 26.27 2.78 8.49
C ILE A 219 27.64 2.67 9.19
N LEU A 220 27.79 3.28 10.37
CA LEU A 220 29.04 3.25 11.12
C LEU A 220 29.34 1.86 11.70
N GLU A 221 28.32 1.13 12.13
CA GLU A 221 28.44 -0.27 12.58
C GLU A 221 28.94 -1.16 11.44
N SER A 222 28.34 -1.03 10.27
CA SER A 222 28.80 -1.73 9.06
C SER A 222 30.21 -1.33 8.63
N TYR A 223 30.60 -0.06 8.87
CA TYR A 223 31.93 0.44 8.53
C TYR A 223 33.02 -0.14 9.45
N ASP A 224 32.76 -0.22 10.76
CA ASP A 224 33.74 -0.66 11.76
C ASP A 224 33.79 -2.19 11.93
N GLU A 225 32.63 -2.86 11.83
CA GLU A 225 32.45 -4.28 12.18
C GLU A 225 32.11 -5.17 10.96
N ASP A 226 32.06 -4.60 9.76
CA ASP A 226 31.72 -5.31 8.52
C ASP A 226 30.34 -6.00 8.58
N THR A 227 29.40 -5.42 9.34
CA THR A 227 28.02 -5.94 9.44
C THR A 227 27.25 -5.72 8.15
N ASP A 228 26.41 -6.69 7.78
CA ASP A 228 25.64 -6.63 6.54
C ASP A 228 24.52 -5.59 6.59
N LEU A 229 24.39 -4.81 5.51
CA LEU A 229 23.28 -3.90 5.27
C LEU A 229 22.43 -4.39 4.10
N ASN A 230 21.12 -4.17 4.19
CA ASN A 230 20.21 -4.45 3.08
C ASN A 230 20.33 -3.36 2.01
N ILE A 231 20.91 -3.71 0.87
CA ILE A 231 21.11 -2.80 -0.27
C ILE A 231 20.06 -3.08 -1.34
N ASN A 232 19.26 -2.08 -1.70
CA ASN A 232 18.43 -2.15 -2.89
C ASN A 232 19.31 -2.06 -4.15
N ILE A 233 19.46 -3.15 -4.89
CA ILE A 233 20.33 -3.24 -6.07
C ILE A 233 19.86 -2.30 -7.18
N ASN A 234 18.54 -2.14 -7.33
CA ASN A 234 17.94 -1.34 -8.40
C ASN A 234 18.13 0.16 -8.14
N LYS A 235 17.74 0.62 -6.93
CA LYS A 235 17.88 2.02 -6.51
C LYS A 235 19.31 2.40 -6.13
N LYS A 236 20.14 1.40 -5.81
CA LYS A 236 21.52 1.58 -5.32
C LYS A 236 21.53 2.40 -4.03
N GLU A 237 20.65 2.02 -3.11
CA GLU A 237 20.41 2.69 -1.83
C GLU A 237 20.37 1.67 -0.68
N VAL A 238 20.89 2.07 0.47
CA VAL A 238 20.73 1.34 1.74
C VAL A 238 19.29 1.51 2.22
N LEU A 239 18.66 0.40 2.60
CA LEU A 239 17.33 0.38 3.19
C LEU A 239 17.43 0.44 4.72
N PHE A 240 17.10 1.59 5.31
CA PHE A 240 17.14 1.80 6.77
C PHE A 240 15.82 1.46 7.48
N ASN A 241 14.74 1.31 6.71
CA ASN A 241 13.44 0.96 7.26
C ASN A 241 13.45 -0.52 7.59
N ALA A 242 13.57 -0.80 8.89
CA ALA A 242 13.36 -2.11 9.48
C ALA A 242 12.00 -2.68 9.04
N LEU A 243 12.00 -3.43 7.96
CA LEU A 243 11.45 -4.77 8.06
C LEU A 243 12.63 -5.56 8.62
N ASP A 244 12.56 -5.84 9.91
CA ASP A 244 13.35 -6.92 10.49
C ASP A 244 13.21 -8.16 9.59
N ASP A 245 14.28 -8.96 9.53
CA ASP A 245 14.29 -10.17 8.70
C ASP A 245 13.05 -11.05 8.96
N GLU A 246 12.50 -11.00 10.17
CA GLU A 246 11.25 -11.64 10.57
C GLU A 246 10.00 -11.08 9.84
N SER A 247 9.85 -9.76 9.68
CA SER A 247 8.76 -9.19 8.88
C SER A 247 8.90 -9.47 7.38
N MET A 248 10.13 -9.55 6.86
CA MET A 248 10.37 -9.94 5.47
C MET A 248 10.10 -11.43 5.23
N GLU A 249 10.43 -12.30 6.18
CA GLU A 249 10.13 -13.74 6.12
C GLU A 249 8.62 -13.98 6.17
N VAL A 250 7.89 -13.26 7.03
CA VAL A 250 6.42 -13.30 7.08
C VAL A 250 5.78 -12.80 5.77
N LEU A 251 6.35 -11.75 5.15
CA LEU A 251 5.93 -11.27 3.83
C LEU A 251 6.21 -12.30 2.73
N ARG A 252 7.39 -12.95 2.75
CA ARG A 252 7.76 -14.01 1.79
C ARG A 252 6.88 -15.26 1.93
N GLU A 253 6.62 -15.70 3.15
CA GLU A 253 5.71 -16.83 3.41
C GLU A 253 4.27 -16.51 2.97
N GLY A 254 3.83 -15.27 3.15
CA GLY A 254 2.51 -14.82 2.71
C GLY A 254 2.34 -14.81 1.19
N LEU A 255 3.43 -14.63 0.44
CA LEU A 255 3.44 -14.67 -1.02
C LEU A 255 3.51 -16.11 -1.57
N GLN A 256 4.31 -16.99 -0.96
CA GLN A 256 4.43 -18.40 -1.39
C GLN A 256 3.19 -19.26 -1.06
N LYS A 257 2.46 -18.95 0.02
CA LYS A 257 1.21 -19.67 0.39
C LYS A 257 0.03 -19.41 -0.57
N LYS A 258 0.13 -18.46 -1.51
CA LYS A 258 -0.91 -18.22 -2.53
C LYS A 258 -0.76 -19.05 -3.80
N GLU A 259 0.37 -19.72 -4.01
CA GLU A 259 0.61 -20.51 -5.23
C GLU A 259 0.30 -22.01 -5.10
N ASN A 260 -0.11 -22.50 -3.92
CA ASN A 260 -0.56 -23.89 -3.75
C ASN A 260 -1.81 -23.98 -2.87
N PRO A 261 -3.03 -23.94 -3.43
CA PRO A 261 -4.23 -24.32 -2.71
C PRO A 261 -4.36 -25.85 -2.76
N THR A 262 -3.50 -26.57 -2.03
CA THR A 262 -3.68 -28.01 -1.85
C THR A 262 -4.30 -28.27 -0.49
N GLU A 263 -5.53 -28.76 -0.56
CA GLU A 263 -6.31 -29.51 0.41
C GLU A 263 -5.60 -29.84 1.73
N ASN A 264 -6.18 -29.35 2.83
CA ASN A 264 -6.40 -30.20 3.99
C ASN A 264 -7.63 -29.72 4.76
N LYS A 265 -8.78 -30.27 4.39
CA LYS A 265 -9.79 -30.64 5.38
C LYS A 265 -9.24 -31.89 6.05
N GLU A 266 -8.97 -31.85 7.34
CA GLU A 266 -9.41 -32.88 8.27
C GLU A 266 -9.08 -32.56 9.74
N VAL A 267 -10.11 -32.75 10.56
CA VAL A 267 -10.11 -33.27 11.94
C VAL A 267 -9.32 -32.52 13.03
N LEU A 268 -10.09 -31.87 13.92
CA LEU A 268 -9.80 -31.88 15.35
C LEU A 268 -11.11 -31.93 16.14
N LYS A 269 -11.52 -33.17 16.44
CA LYS A 269 -12.41 -33.51 17.56
C LYS A 269 -11.59 -34.28 18.58
N SER A 270 -11.88 -34.02 19.85
CA SER A 270 -11.26 -34.56 21.08
C SER A 270 -9.84 -34.04 21.30
N GLY A 271 -9.44 -33.48 22.44
CA GLY A 271 -10.01 -33.49 23.79
C GLY A 271 -8.83 -33.70 24.73
N ILE A 272 -8.62 -32.82 25.70
CA ILE A 272 -7.94 -33.09 26.97
C ILE A 272 -8.36 -31.97 27.93
N LEU A 273 -9.10 -32.39 28.96
CA LEU A 273 -9.31 -31.65 30.20
C LEU A 273 -7.95 -31.51 30.91
N GLY A 274 -7.62 -30.30 31.33
CA GLY A 274 -6.58 -30.03 32.30
C GLY A 274 -7.11 -29.03 33.31
N ASP A 275 -7.42 -29.50 34.51
CA ASP A 275 -7.92 -28.74 35.65
C ASP A 275 -6.93 -27.64 36.09
N PHE A 276 -7.42 -26.41 36.24
CA PHE A 276 -6.78 -25.38 37.06
C PHE A 276 -7.85 -24.76 37.99
N PRO A 277 -7.60 -24.69 39.31
CA PRO A 277 -8.52 -24.06 40.24
C PRO A 277 -8.34 -22.53 40.20
N VAL A 278 -9.39 -21.80 39.84
CA VAL A 278 -9.47 -20.35 40.07
C VAL A 278 -10.45 -20.10 41.20
N SER A 279 -9.89 -19.85 42.39
CA SER A 279 -10.61 -19.30 43.53
C SER A 279 -10.85 -17.80 43.33
N GLY A 280 -12.11 -17.39 43.47
CA GLY A 280 -12.47 -16.13 44.10
C GLY A 280 -12.58 -14.91 43.20
N ILE A 281 -13.73 -14.75 42.53
CA ILE A 281 -14.42 -13.45 42.43
C ILE A 281 -15.93 -13.71 42.54
N GLU A 282 -16.50 -13.35 43.69
CA GLU A 282 -17.94 -13.26 43.90
C GLU A 282 -18.52 -12.02 43.20
N GLY A 283 -19.69 -12.19 42.61
CA GLY A 283 -20.71 -11.14 42.66
C GLY A 283 -20.94 -10.28 41.42
N VAL A 284 -21.40 -10.85 40.31
CA VAL A 284 -22.28 -10.12 39.36
C VAL A 284 -23.45 -11.01 38.95
N LYS A 285 -24.64 -10.69 39.45
CA LYS A 285 -25.92 -11.26 39.00
C LYS A 285 -26.24 -10.69 37.61
N ILE A 286 -26.32 -11.56 36.60
CA ILE A 286 -26.95 -11.23 35.31
C ILE A 286 -28.19 -12.10 35.16
N GLU A 287 -29.35 -11.44 35.20
CA GLU A 287 -30.66 -12.05 34.94
C GLU A 287 -30.76 -12.49 33.47
N LYS A 288 -30.90 -13.79 33.24
CA LYS A 288 -31.26 -14.36 31.94
C LYS A 288 -32.76 -14.19 31.70
N LYS A 289 -33.15 -13.25 30.82
CA LYS A 289 -34.47 -13.27 30.19
C LYS A 289 -34.45 -14.22 28.99
N VAL A 290 -34.97 -15.42 29.20
CA VAL A 290 -35.38 -16.35 28.15
C VAL A 290 -36.72 -15.87 27.59
N LYS A 291 -36.78 -15.56 26.29
CA LYS A 291 -38.05 -15.51 25.55
C LYS A 291 -38.13 -16.71 24.63
N LYS A 292 -39.08 -17.60 24.96
CA LYS A 292 -39.53 -18.71 24.14
C LYS A 292 -40.45 -18.21 23.02
N GLU A 293 -40.28 -18.85 21.87
CA GLU A 293 -41.29 -19.36 20.94
C GLU A 293 -42.35 -18.40 20.37
N ASN A 294 -42.44 -18.40 19.03
CA ASN A 294 -43.65 -18.91 18.40
C ASN A 294 -43.35 -19.53 17.03
N ILE A 295 -43.59 -20.83 16.97
CA ILE A 295 -43.76 -21.66 15.78
C ILE A 295 -45.22 -21.49 15.36
N VAL A 296 -45.48 -21.13 14.10
CA VAL A 296 -46.79 -21.30 13.49
C VAL A 296 -46.62 -22.20 12.27
N LYS A 297 -47.37 -23.30 12.27
CA LYS A 297 -47.50 -24.25 11.17
C LYS A 297 -48.51 -23.73 10.12
N LYS A 298 -48.24 -24.18 8.90
CA LYS A 298 -49.09 -24.36 7.71
C LYS A 298 -50.60 -24.37 7.93
N ASP A 299 -51.33 -23.85 6.95
CA ASP A 299 -52.23 -24.66 6.11
C ASP A 299 -52.56 -23.93 4.78
N ASP A 300 -52.99 -24.76 3.82
CA ASP A 300 -53.08 -24.58 2.37
C ASP A 300 -54.14 -23.57 1.87
N ILE A 301 -54.04 -23.16 0.59
CA ILE A 301 -55.15 -23.05 -0.39
C ILE A 301 -54.58 -22.93 -1.83
N GLU A 302 -54.87 -23.99 -2.58
CA GLU A 302 -55.17 -24.20 -4.01
C GLU A 302 -54.98 -23.15 -5.13
N GLU A 303 -54.43 -23.70 -6.22
CA GLU A 303 -54.84 -23.65 -7.64
C GLU A 303 -55.25 -22.34 -8.35
N ARG A 304 -54.48 -22.07 -9.42
CA ARG A 304 -54.85 -21.78 -10.85
C ARG A 304 -53.73 -20.89 -11.42
N GLY A 305 -53.22 -21.04 -12.62
CA GLY A 305 -53.66 -21.77 -13.79
C GLY A 305 -52.56 -21.77 -14.85
N GLN A 306 -52.72 -22.70 -15.78
CA GLN A 306 -51.86 -22.99 -16.92
C GLN A 306 -51.75 -21.78 -17.86
N SER A 307 -50.58 -21.57 -18.49
CA SER A 307 -50.57 -21.44 -19.95
C SER A 307 -49.20 -21.76 -20.55
N LYS A 308 -49.26 -22.69 -21.50
CA LYS A 308 -48.19 -23.16 -22.35
C LYS A 308 -47.85 -22.07 -23.37
N HIS A 309 -46.57 -21.85 -23.67
CA HIS A 309 -46.17 -21.70 -25.06
C HIS A 309 -44.79 -22.33 -25.31
N ILE A 310 -44.86 -23.48 -25.97
CA ILE A 310 -43.80 -24.09 -26.75
C ILE A 310 -43.72 -23.28 -28.06
N VAL A 311 -42.55 -22.75 -28.39
CA VAL A 311 -42.13 -22.61 -29.78
C VAL A 311 -40.70 -23.14 -29.85
N ASN A 312 -40.58 -24.26 -30.54
CA ASN A 312 -39.34 -24.89 -30.95
C ASN A 312 -39.35 -24.81 -32.47
N LEU A 313 -38.38 -24.14 -33.07
CA LEU A 313 -38.08 -24.24 -34.50
C LEU A 313 -36.57 -24.18 -34.66
N LYS A 314 -35.99 -25.37 -34.79
CA LYS A 314 -34.84 -25.60 -35.65
C LYS A 314 -35.25 -25.30 -37.10
N ASP A 315 -34.27 -24.91 -37.90
CA ASP A 315 -34.31 -24.61 -39.34
C ASP A 315 -34.56 -23.13 -39.69
N ILE A 316 -33.51 -22.32 -39.53
CA ILE A 316 -32.79 -21.53 -40.57
C ILE A 316 -31.45 -21.07 -39.96
#